data_AF-A0A7H9ARM3-F1
#
_entry.id   AF-A0A7H9ARM3-F1
#
_cell.length_a   1.000
_cell.length_b   1.000
_cell.length_c   1.000
_cell.angle_alpha   90.00
_cell.angle_beta   90.00
_cell.angle_gamma   90.00
#
_symmetry.space_group_name_H-M   'P 1'
#
loop_
_entity.id
_entity.type
_entity.pdbx_description
1 polymer ?
#
loop_
_entity_poly.entity_id
_entity_poly.type
_entity_poly.pdbx_seq_one_letter_code
_entity_poly.pdbx_strand_id
1 'polypeptide(L)'
;MNGLERAKLKDEILSYVLENGRCTDDELFKALGKPMEYIEDFHDLTLDIYIHYHIYFNMETRKSMVSNKKEISYDKTDKTHIFLKQGGCTAIEKKHIKEMNIEKNVKRASNKKTIVDAKYWWLPYAISGLSLLFAGWAAFKPAPNPPTKDEPLIEIQDRMDYIEGILMKQNDSLKNEIYEANLLIDSYEKEIVRAD
;
A
#
# COMPACT_ATOMS: atom_id res chain seq x y z
N MET A 1 4.77 -17.33 -16.74
CA MET A 1 3.45 -17.16 -16.07
C MET A 1 3.62 -16.23 -14.88
N ASN A 2 2.75 -15.23 -14.73
CA ASN A 2 2.76 -14.28 -13.60
C ASN A 2 2.28 -14.96 -12.29
N GLY A 3 2.62 -14.42 -11.11
CA GLY A 3 2.21 -14.96 -9.81
C GLY A 3 0.70 -15.08 -9.66
N LEU A 4 -0.05 -14.08 -10.14
CA LEU A 4 -1.51 -14.10 -10.14
C LEU A 4 -2.11 -15.14 -11.09
N GLU A 5 -1.51 -15.33 -12.27
CA GLU A 5 -1.92 -16.37 -13.23
C GLU A 5 -1.67 -17.76 -12.65
N ARG A 6 -0.50 -17.94 -12.00
CA ARG A 6 -0.16 -19.17 -11.29
C ARG A 6 -1.17 -19.46 -10.19
N ALA A 7 -1.56 -18.44 -9.41
CA ALA A 7 -2.55 -18.59 -8.34
C ALA A 7 -3.94 -18.97 -8.88
N LYS A 8 -4.37 -18.38 -10.01
CA LYS A 8 -5.62 -18.76 -10.68
C LYS A 8 -5.60 -20.20 -11.15
N LEU A 9 -4.51 -20.64 -11.77
CA LEU A 9 -4.37 -22.02 -12.23
C LEU A 9 -4.43 -23.02 -11.07
N LYS A 10 -3.86 -22.67 -9.91
CA LYS A 10 -4.01 -23.50 -8.69
C LYS A 10 -5.47 -23.61 -8.25
N ASP A 11 -6.23 -22.52 -8.31
CA ASP A 11 -7.64 -22.54 -7.96
C ASP A 11 -8.48 -23.34 -8.96
N GLU A 12 -8.13 -23.29 -10.26
CA GLU A 12 -8.75 -24.12 -11.29
C GLU A 12 -8.47 -25.61 -11.06
N ILE A 13 -7.23 -25.98 -10.73
CA ILE A 13 -6.87 -27.35 -10.34
C ILE A 13 -7.73 -27.82 -9.17
N LEU A 14 -7.79 -27.02 -8.10
CA LEU A 14 -8.57 -27.36 -6.91
C LEU A 14 -10.07 -27.47 -7.21
N SER A 15 -10.60 -26.59 -8.07
CA SER A 15 -12.01 -26.61 -8.48
C SER A 15 -12.32 -27.85 -9.31
N TYR A 16 -11.45 -28.21 -10.24
CA TYR A 16 -11.60 -29.40 -11.06
C TYR A 16 -11.61 -30.68 -10.21
N VAL A 17 -10.67 -30.80 -9.27
CA VAL A 17 -10.60 -31.94 -8.34
C VAL A 17 -11.80 -31.95 -7.39
N LEU A 18 -12.32 -30.78 -7.01
CA LEU A 18 -13.52 -30.69 -6.19
C LEU A 18 -14.75 -31.28 -6.91
N GLU A 19 -14.91 -30.95 -8.18
CA GLU A 19 -16.06 -31.36 -9.02
C GLU A 19 -15.97 -32.81 -9.47
N ASN A 20 -14.80 -33.25 -9.94
CA ASN A 20 -14.60 -34.57 -10.56
C ASN A 20 -14.11 -35.63 -9.57
N GLY A 21 -13.71 -35.24 -8.36
CA GLY A 21 -13.16 -36.15 -7.35
C GLY A 21 -11.74 -36.58 -7.72
N ARG A 22 -11.41 -37.83 -7.42
CA ARG A 22 -10.06 -38.35 -7.60
C ARG A 22 -9.69 -38.42 -9.09
N CYS A 23 -8.59 -37.77 -9.48
CA CYS A 23 -8.10 -37.77 -10.86
C CYS A 23 -6.59 -38.03 -10.92
N THR A 24 -6.10 -38.50 -12.07
CA THR A 24 -4.66 -38.68 -12.29
C THR A 24 -4.01 -37.41 -12.83
N ASP A 25 -2.68 -37.33 -12.75
CA ASP A 25 -1.92 -36.17 -13.24
C ASP A 25 -2.07 -35.94 -14.74
N ASP A 26 -2.00 -37.02 -15.53
CA ASP A 26 -2.20 -36.96 -16.97
C ASP A 26 -3.63 -36.54 -17.35
N GLU A 27 -4.64 -37.01 -16.61
CA GLU A 27 -6.05 -36.64 -16.83
C GLU A 27 -6.28 -35.17 -16.52
N LEU A 28 -5.79 -34.71 -15.37
CA LEU A 28 -5.93 -33.33 -14.94
C LEU A 28 -5.22 -32.37 -15.90
N PHE A 29 -3.98 -32.68 -16.30
CA PHE A 29 -3.21 -31.88 -17.24
C PHE A 29 -3.90 -31.74 -18.61
N LYS A 30 -4.50 -32.83 -19.10
CA LYS A 30 -5.28 -32.81 -20.35
C LYS A 30 -6.60 -32.06 -20.21
N ALA A 31 -7.30 -32.25 -19.09
CA ALA A 31 -8.60 -31.63 -18.85
C ALA A 31 -8.51 -30.10 -18.75
N LEU A 32 -7.42 -29.60 -18.18
CA LEU A 32 -7.11 -28.15 -18.12
C LEU A 32 -6.56 -27.59 -19.44
N GLY A 33 -6.55 -28.37 -20.53
CA GLY A 33 -6.14 -27.90 -21.85
C GLY A 33 -4.62 -27.72 -22.01
N LYS A 34 -3.82 -28.48 -21.24
CA LYS A 34 -2.34 -28.34 -21.20
C LYS A 34 -1.92 -26.91 -20.83
N PRO A 35 -2.17 -26.49 -19.58
CA PRO A 35 -1.92 -25.11 -19.15
C PRO A 35 -0.43 -24.72 -19.14
N MET A 36 0.47 -25.69 -19.33
CA MET A 36 1.92 -25.50 -19.37
C MET A 36 2.53 -26.26 -20.56
N GLU A 37 3.74 -25.86 -20.94
CA GLU A 37 4.50 -26.49 -22.03
C GLU A 37 4.91 -27.92 -21.68
N TYR A 38 5.33 -28.13 -20.44
CA TYR A 38 5.81 -29.41 -19.92
C TYR A 38 4.95 -29.90 -18.75
N ILE A 39 4.77 -31.22 -18.65
CA ILE A 39 4.02 -31.83 -17.54
C ILE A 39 4.82 -31.78 -16.23
N GLU A 40 6.14 -31.71 -16.32
CA GLU A 40 7.03 -31.54 -15.17
C GLU A 40 6.77 -30.21 -14.46
N ASP A 41 6.58 -29.11 -15.20
CA ASP A 41 6.24 -27.80 -14.62
C ASP A 41 4.86 -27.84 -13.95
N PHE A 42 3.94 -28.62 -14.52
CA PHE A 42 2.61 -28.84 -13.96
C PHE A 42 2.70 -29.65 -12.66
N HIS A 43 3.55 -30.67 -12.64
CA HIS A 43 3.84 -31.46 -11.45
C HIS A 43 4.45 -30.60 -10.33
N ASP A 44 5.40 -29.72 -10.66
CA ASP A 44 5.97 -28.78 -9.70
C ASP A 44 4.89 -27.81 -9.15
N LEU A 45 3.93 -27.42 -9.98
CA LEU A 45 2.80 -26.62 -9.53
C LEU A 45 1.89 -27.37 -8.56
N THR A 46 1.54 -28.63 -8.84
CA THR A 46 0.67 -29.42 -7.94
C THR A 46 1.38 -29.78 -6.63
N LEU A 47 2.69 -30.02 -6.69
CA LEU A 47 3.55 -30.16 -5.51
C LEU A 47 3.56 -28.90 -4.67
N ASP A 48 3.66 -27.73 -5.30
CA ASP A 48 3.62 -26.43 -4.62
C ASP A 48 2.26 -26.21 -3.92
N ILE A 49 1.14 -26.62 -4.56
CA ILE A 49 -0.17 -26.66 -3.89
C ILE A 49 -0.13 -27.58 -2.68
N TYR A 50 0.39 -28.80 -2.82
CA TYR A 50 0.45 -29.76 -1.72
C TYR A 50 1.31 -29.24 -0.56
N ILE A 51 2.51 -28.73 -0.82
CA ILE A 51 3.41 -28.24 0.23
C ILE A 51 2.76 -27.12 1.04
N HIS A 52 2.16 -26.14 0.36
CA HIS A 52 1.60 -24.95 1.03
C HIS A 52 0.14 -25.11 1.48
N TYR A 53 -0.60 -26.03 0.87
CA TYR A 53 -2.05 -26.17 1.02
C TYR A 53 -2.51 -27.64 1.16
N HIS A 54 -1.67 -28.56 1.64
CA HIS A 54 -2.01 -29.99 1.85
C HIS A 54 -3.30 -30.22 2.65
N ILE A 55 -3.67 -29.30 3.55
CA ILE A 55 -4.91 -29.36 4.32
C ILE A 55 -6.16 -29.30 3.43
N TYR A 56 -6.02 -28.70 2.24
CA TYR A 56 -7.07 -28.48 1.26
C TYR A 56 -6.90 -29.32 0.00
N PHE A 57 -5.83 -30.12 -0.10
CA PHE A 57 -5.48 -30.86 -1.31
C PHE A 57 -4.67 -32.10 -0.97
N ASN A 58 -5.17 -33.27 -1.36
CA ASN A 58 -4.47 -34.53 -1.18
C ASN A 58 -3.77 -34.93 -2.48
N MET A 59 -2.53 -35.40 -2.33
CA MET A 59 -1.70 -35.89 -3.42
C MET A 59 -1.14 -37.25 -3.01
N GLU A 60 -1.48 -38.29 -3.77
CA GLU A 60 -0.99 -39.65 -3.55
C GLU A 60 -0.17 -40.11 -4.75
N THR A 61 1.09 -40.46 -4.52
CA THR A 61 1.94 -41.12 -5.51
C THR A 61 1.74 -42.63 -5.43
N ARG A 62 1.17 -43.24 -6.47
CA ARG A 62 1.05 -44.69 -6.58
C ARG A 62 1.94 -45.22 -7.70
N LYS A 63 2.45 -46.44 -7.53
CA LYS A 63 3.11 -47.13 -8.62
C LYS A 63 2.03 -47.78 -9.47
N SER A 64 1.87 -47.32 -10.70
CA SER A 64 0.88 -47.88 -11.61
C SER A 64 1.29 -49.31 -11.97
N MET A 65 0.45 -50.31 -11.67
CA MET A 65 0.72 -51.72 -12.01
C MET A 65 0.77 -51.93 -13.53
N VAL A 66 0.17 -51.04 -14.31
CA VAL A 66 0.04 -51.17 -15.76
C VAL A 66 1.27 -50.62 -16.50
N SER A 67 1.86 -49.53 -16.03
CA SER A 67 2.92 -48.81 -16.76
C SER A 67 4.30 -48.87 -16.10
N ASN A 68 4.44 -49.49 -14.92
CA ASN A 68 5.66 -49.43 -14.08
C ASN A 68 6.13 -48.00 -13.74
N LYS A 69 5.38 -46.98 -14.12
CA LYS A 69 5.65 -45.57 -13.81
C LYS A 69 5.01 -45.19 -12.48
N LYS A 70 5.60 -44.17 -11.85
CA LYS A 70 4.96 -43.47 -10.73
C LYS A 70 3.86 -42.61 -11.33
N GLU A 71 2.65 -42.82 -10.85
CA GLU A 71 1.46 -42.07 -11.23
C GLU A 71 1.02 -41.27 -10.01
N ILE A 72 0.83 -39.98 -10.21
CA ILE A 72 0.30 -39.12 -9.17
C ILE A 72 -1.21 -39.05 -9.33
N SER A 73 -1.90 -39.23 -8.22
CA SER A 73 -3.34 -39.03 -8.12
C SER A 73 -3.63 -37.89 -7.15
N TYR A 74 -4.61 -37.08 -7.52
CA TYR A 74 -5.06 -35.93 -6.76
C TYR A 74 -6.45 -36.20 -6.22
N ASP A 75 -6.71 -35.76 -5.00
CA ASP A 75 -8.02 -35.87 -4.39
C ASP A 75 -8.35 -34.62 -3.57
N LYS A 76 -9.65 -34.36 -3.44
CA LYS A 76 -10.17 -33.29 -2.60
C LYS A 76 -10.12 -33.71 -1.13
N THR A 77 -10.21 -32.70 -0.29
CA THR A 77 -10.48 -32.84 1.14
C THR A 77 -11.82 -32.20 1.45
N ASP A 78 -12.39 -32.47 2.63
CA ASP A 78 -13.62 -31.81 3.08
C ASP A 78 -13.48 -30.28 3.15
N LYS A 79 -12.24 -29.78 3.28
CA LYS A 79 -11.93 -28.36 3.42
C LYS A 79 -11.67 -27.66 2.08
N THR A 80 -11.47 -28.38 0.98
CA THR A 80 -11.17 -27.82 -0.35
C THR A 80 -12.25 -26.82 -0.79
N HIS A 81 -13.52 -27.20 -0.62
CA HIS A 81 -14.65 -26.33 -0.98
C HIS A 81 -14.72 -25.06 -0.13
N ILE A 82 -14.38 -25.13 1.16
CA ILE A 82 -14.36 -23.96 2.04
C ILE A 82 -13.24 -23.01 1.62
N PHE A 83 -12.06 -23.55 1.31
CA PHE A 83 -10.92 -22.77 0.86
C PHE A 83 -11.20 -22.01 -0.45
N LEU A 84 -11.79 -22.69 -1.43
CA LEU A 84 -12.19 -22.07 -2.70
C LEU A 84 -13.28 -20.99 -2.50
N LYS A 85 -14.25 -21.23 -1.60
CA LYS A 85 -15.25 -20.21 -1.24
C LYS A 85 -14.66 -18.95 -0.61
N GLN A 86 -13.52 -19.07 0.07
CA GLN A 86 -12.78 -17.93 0.62
C GLN A 86 -11.91 -17.22 -0.42
N GLY A 87 -11.95 -17.66 -1.69
CA GLY A 87 -11.20 -17.09 -2.80
C GLY A 87 -9.85 -17.75 -3.09
N GLY A 88 -9.54 -18.86 -2.41
CA GLY A 88 -8.43 -19.74 -2.72
C GLY A 88 -7.05 -19.08 -2.74
N CYS A 89 -6.16 -19.63 -3.57
CA CYS A 89 -4.82 -19.12 -3.82
C CYS A 89 -4.84 -17.71 -4.41
N THR A 90 -5.82 -17.40 -5.26
CA THR A 90 -5.95 -16.07 -5.90
C THR A 90 -6.17 -14.96 -4.88
N ALA A 91 -6.99 -15.18 -3.85
CA ALA A 91 -7.22 -14.19 -2.80
C ALA A 91 -5.95 -13.94 -1.97
N ILE A 92 -5.19 -15.00 -1.67
CA ILE A 92 -3.91 -14.90 -0.95
C ILE A 92 -2.91 -14.07 -1.75
N GLU A 93 -2.76 -14.35 -3.05
CA GLU A 93 -1.83 -13.64 -3.91
C GLU A 93 -2.22 -12.16 -4.07
N LYS A 94 -3.51 -11.85 -4.24
CA LYS A 94 -4.00 -10.47 -4.30
C LYS A 94 -3.68 -9.71 -3.01
N LYS A 95 -3.83 -10.35 -1.84
CA LYS A 95 -3.49 -9.76 -0.55
C LYS A 95 -1.99 -9.49 -0.46
N HIS A 96 -1.15 -10.44 -0.89
CA HIS A 96 0.30 -10.29 -0.89
C HIS A 96 0.76 -9.11 -1.79
N ILE A 97 0.20 -8.99 -2.99
CA ILE A 97 0.48 -7.87 -3.89
C ILE A 97 0.09 -6.53 -3.25
N LYS A 98 -1.08 -6.47 -2.59
CA LYS A 98 -1.54 -5.27 -1.88
C LYS A 98 -0.58 -4.90 -0.74
N GLU A 99 -0.15 -5.87 0.06
CA GLU A 99 0.80 -5.67 1.16
C GLU A 99 2.16 -5.15 0.65
N MET A 100 2.70 -5.74 -0.42
CA MET A 100 3.94 -5.27 -1.04
C MET A 100 3.82 -3.82 -1.55
N ASN A 101 2.68 -3.43 -2.10
CA ASN A 101 2.45 -2.07 -2.56
C ASN A 101 2.36 -1.08 -1.40
N ILE A 102 1.68 -1.46 -0.31
CA ILE A 102 1.64 -0.67 0.92
C ILE A 102 3.06 -0.50 1.49
N GLU A 103 3.85 -1.57 1.57
CA GLU A 103 5.23 -1.51 2.07
C GLU A 103 6.11 -0.58 1.21
N LYS A 104 5.99 -0.66 -0.11
CA LYS A 104 6.69 0.25 -1.03
C LYS A 104 6.28 1.71 -0.82
N ASN A 105 4.99 1.97 -0.61
CA ASN A 105 4.49 3.32 -0.36
C ASN A 105 4.97 3.87 0.99
N VAL A 106 4.96 3.04 2.04
CA VAL A 106 5.49 3.41 3.36
C VAL A 106 6.99 3.72 3.27
N LYS A 107 7.79 2.89 2.58
CA LYS A 107 9.22 3.16 2.36
C LYS A 107 9.45 4.46 1.60
N ARG A 108 8.66 4.73 0.56
CA ARG A 108 8.72 6.00 -0.20
C ARG A 108 8.36 7.21 0.67
N ALA A 109 7.31 7.11 1.48
CA ALA A 109 6.91 8.18 2.40
C ALA A 109 7.96 8.42 3.48
N SER A 110 8.53 7.36 4.05
CA SER A 110 9.63 7.43 5.02
C SER A 110 10.85 8.12 4.42
N ASN A 111 11.25 7.74 3.20
CA ASN A 111 12.38 8.38 2.51
C ASN A 111 12.13 9.85 2.20
N LYS A 112 10.89 10.24 1.83
CA LYS A 112 10.53 11.65 1.66
C LYS A 112 10.66 12.42 2.97
N LYS A 113 10.18 11.85 4.09
CA LYS A 113 10.26 12.48 5.41
C LYS A 113 11.72 12.69 5.83
N THR A 114 12.58 11.69 5.70
CA THR A 114 14.02 11.84 6.03
C THR A 114 14.71 12.88 5.16
N ILE A 115 14.36 13.01 3.88
CA ILE A 115 14.89 14.06 3.00
C ILE A 115 14.44 15.46 3.47
N VAL A 116 13.18 15.62 3.86
CA VAL A 116 12.63 16.88 4.38
C VAL A 116 13.30 17.26 5.70
N ASP A 117 13.40 16.32 6.64
CA ASP A 117 14.04 16.53 7.94
C ASP A 117 15.51 16.90 7.78
N ALA A 118 16.23 16.27 6.84
CA ALA A 118 17.62 16.63 6.52
C ALA A 118 17.75 18.02 5.87
N LYS A 119 16.82 18.39 4.97
CA LYS A 119 16.87 19.68 4.26
C LYS A 119 16.54 20.87 5.15
N TYR A 120 15.65 20.70 6.13
CA TYR A 120 15.19 21.78 7.03
C TYR A 120 15.72 21.64 8.46
N TRP A 121 16.72 20.79 8.71
CA TRP A 121 17.31 20.59 10.04
C TRP A 121 17.84 21.89 10.68
N TRP A 122 18.26 22.85 9.84
CA TRP A 122 18.81 24.15 10.26
C TRP A 122 17.73 25.19 10.60
N LEU A 123 16.47 24.96 10.20
CA LEU A 123 15.39 25.92 10.33
C LEU A 123 15.13 26.37 11.79
N PRO A 124 15.12 25.48 12.80
CA PRO A 124 14.93 25.89 14.20
C PRO A 124 16.08 26.76 14.72
N TYR A 125 17.31 26.48 14.28
CA TYR A 125 18.50 27.25 14.67
C TYR A 125 18.51 28.63 14.02
N ALA A 126 18.11 28.74 12.75
CA ALA A 126 17.98 30.02 12.07
C ALA A 126 16.89 30.91 12.69
N ILE A 127 15.73 30.35 13.05
CA ILE A 127 14.65 31.09 13.75
C ILE A 127 15.17 31.61 15.09
N SER A 128 15.88 30.79 15.85
CA SER A 128 16.46 31.19 17.15
C SER A 128 17.52 32.29 16.99
N GLY A 129 18.39 32.17 15.99
CA GLY A 129 19.40 33.18 15.68
C GLY A 129 18.81 34.51 15.23
N LEU A 130 17.79 34.48 14.37
CA LEU A 130 17.03 35.67 13.98
C LEU A 130 16.38 36.35 15.19
N SER A 131 15.75 35.57 16.08
CA SER A 131 15.14 36.12 17.31
C SER A 131 16.16 36.83 18.21
N LEU A 132 17.37 36.29 18.34
CA LEU A 132 18.47 36.91 19.09
C LEU A 132 18.96 38.20 18.43
N LEU A 133 19.05 38.23 17.10
CA LEU A 133 19.42 39.43 16.35
C LEU A 133 18.35 40.52 16.48
N PHE A 134 17.06 40.18 16.44
CA PHE A 134 15.98 41.14 16.67
C PHE A 134 16.00 41.68 18.11
N ALA A 135 16.21 40.82 19.11
CA ALA A 135 16.33 41.25 20.51
C ALA A 135 17.57 42.14 20.73
N GLY A 136 18.72 41.77 20.15
CA GLY A 136 19.95 42.55 20.22
C GLY A 136 19.83 43.89 19.50
N TRP A 137 19.20 43.92 18.33
CA TRP A 137 18.94 45.16 17.59
C TRP A 137 17.99 46.09 18.35
N ALA A 138 16.98 45.55 19.02
CA ALA A 138 16.10 46.32 19.91
C ALA A 138 16.86 46.92 21.10
N ALA A 139 17.86 46.21 21.66
CA ALA A 139 18.71 46.70 22.74
C ALA A 139 19.71 47.78 22.31
N PHE A 140 20.10 47.82 21.02
CA PHE A 140 21.05 48.80 20.47
C PHE A 140 20.39 50.08 19.90
N LYS A 141 19.06 50.14 19.84
CA LYS A 141 18.39 51.41 19.55
C LYS A 141 18.55 52.34 20.76
N PRO A 142 18.95 53.62 20.55
CA PRO A 142 18.91 54.60 21.62
C PRO A 142 17.49 54.63 22.19
N ALA A 143 17.38 54.64 23.52
CA ALA A 143 16.08 54.69 24.19
C ALA A 143 15.24 55.81 23.54
N PRO A 144 14.03 55.50 23.04
CA PRO A 144 13.13 56.56 22.60
C PRO A 144 12.95 57.50 23.79
N ASN A 145 12.96 58.81 23.52
CA ASN A 145 12.69 59.84 24.50
C ASN A 145 11.49 59.42 25.38
N PRO A 146 11.52 59.72 26.69
CA PRO A 146 10.47 59.29 27.60
C PRO A 146 9.11 59.70 27.01
N PRO A 147 8.18 58.76 26.83
CA PRO A 147 6.97 59.01 26.08
C PRO A 147 6.14 60.07 26.80
N THR A 148 5.84 61.16 26.09
CA THR A 148 4.64 61.95 26.35
C THR A 148 3.47 60.98 26.30
N LYS A 149 2.73 60.93 27.41
CA LYS A 149 1.63 60.00 27.65
C LYS A 149 0.72 59.91 26.40
N ASP A 150 0.48 58.68 25.96
CA ASP A 150 -0.59 58.24 25.03
C ASP A 150 -0.25 58.07 23.53
N GLU A 151 0.91 58.50 23.01
CA GLU A 151 1.29 58.22 21.60
C GLU A 151 1.85 56.81 21.29
N PRO A 152 2.69 56.16 22.12
CA PRO A 152 3.36 54.90 21.71
C PRO A 152 2.45 53.66 21.78
N LEU A 153 1.36 53.70 22.54
CA LEU A 153 0.43 52.57 22.69
C LEU A 153 -0.45 52.39 21.44
N ILE A 154 -0.89 53.49 20.84
CA ILE A 154 -1.73 53.46 19.63
C ILE A 154 -0.91 52.92 18.44
N GLU A 155 0.34 53.37 18.26
CA GLU A 155 1.19 52.89 17.16
C GLU A 155 1.56 51.39 17.31
N ILE A 156 1.77 50.91 18.53
CA ILE A 156 2.03 49.49 18.80
C ILE A 156 0.77 48.66 18.51
N GLN A 157 -0.40 49.16 18.87
CA GLN A 157 -1.67 48.47 18.65
C GLN A 157 -2.02 48.41 17.15
N ASP A 158 -1.85 49.50 16.40
CA ASP A 158 -2.03 49.51 14.95
C ASP A 158 -1.08 48.54 14.23
N ARG A 159 0.16 48.40 14.71
CA ARG A 159 1.12 47.42 14.17
C ARG A 159 0.73 45.98 14.51
N MET A 160 0.18 45.73 15.71
CA MET A 160 -0.35 44.42 16.07
C MET A 160 -1.55 44.04 15.21
N ASP A 161 -2.51 44.95 15.04
CA ASP A 161 -3.70 44.74 14.22
C ASP A 161 -3.33 44.52 12.74
N TYR A 162 -2.31 45.22 12.24
CA TYR A 162 -1.77 45.01 10.89
C TYR A 162 -1.14 43.62 10.73
N ILE A 163 -0.35 43.17 11.71
CA ILE A 163 0.27 41.83 11.69
C ILE A 163 -0.80 40.74 11.81
N GLU A 164 -1.79 40.92 12.67
CA GLU A 164 -2.91 39.99 12.84
C GLU A 164 -3.75 39.89 11.55
N GLY A 165 -4.00 41.02 10.88
CA GLY A 165 -4.67 41.05 9.57
C GLY A 165 -3.90 40.30 8.48
N ILE A 166 -2.57 40.41 8.45
CA ILE A 166 -1.73 39.63 7.51
C ILE A 166 -1.81 38.13 7.82
N LEU A 167 -1.73 37.76 9.10
CA LEU A 167 -1.79 36.36 9.53
C LEU A 167 -3.16 35.73 9.23
N MET A 168 -4.26 36.45 9.47
CA MET A 168 -5.60 35.99 9.11
C MET A 168 -5.74 35.79 7.61
N LYS A 169 -5.27 36.75 6.80
CA LYS A 169 -5.34 36.66 5.33
C LYS A 169 -4.54 35.47 4.78
N GLN A 170 -3.36 35.19 5.34
CA GLN A 170 -2.58 34.02 4.97
C GLN A 170 -3.25 32.72 5.39
N ASN A 171 -3.86 32.68 6.58
CA ASN A 171 -4.59 31.51 7.07
C ASN A 171 -5.81 31.18 6.20
N ASP A 172 -6.57 32.20 5.78
CA ASP A 172 -7.71 32.03 4.88
C ASP A 172 -7.27 31.59 3.47
N SER A 173 -6.15 32.11 2.97
CA SER A 173 -5.55 31.64 1.72
C SER A 173 -5.17 30.16 1.82
N LEU A 174 -4.55 29.74 2.93
CA LEU A 174 -4.16 28.35 3.14
C LEU A 174 -5.37 27.42 3.27
N LYS A 175 -6.43 27.88 3.95
CA LYS A 175 -7.70 27.13 4.04
C LYS A 175 -8.35 26.96 2.67
N ASN A 176 -8.32 27.99 1.83
CA ASN A 176 -8.84 27.90 0.47
C ASN A 176 -8.02 26.94 -0.39
N GLU A 177 -6.69 26.97 -0.32
CA GLU A 177 -5.84 26.00 -1.02
C GLU A 177 -6.10 24.55 -0.56
N ILE A 178 -6.28 24.33 0.75
CA ILE A 178 -6.65 23.01 1.30
C ILE A 178 -8.05 22.58 0.81
N TYR A 179 -9.00 23.51 0.73
CA TYR A 179 -10.35 23.23 0.24
C TYR A 179 -10.36 22.88 -1.25
N GLU A 180 -9.61 23.61 -2.07
CA GLU A 180 -9.42 23.30 -3.50
C GLU A 180 -8.73 21.95 -3.71
N ALA A 181 -7.71 21.65 -2.91
CA ALA A 181 -7.05 20.35 -2.94
C ALA A 181 -8.01 19.20 -2.57
N ASN A 182 -8.88 19.39 -1.57
CA ASN A 182 -9.89 18.41 -1.19
C ASN A 182 -10.97 18.23 -2.27
N LEU A 183 -11.41 19.30 -2.93
CA LEU A 183 -12.35 19.21 -4.07
C LEU A 183 -11.76 18.44 -5.25
N LEU A 184 -10.46 18.64 -5.54
CA LEU A 184 -9.76 17.88 -6.56
C LEU A 184 -9.69 16.40 -6.20
N ILE A 185 -9.34 16.06 -4.96
CA ILE A 185 -9.31 14.67 -4.47
C ILE A 185 -10.70 14.01 -4.62
N ASP A 186 -11.77 14.66 -4.17
CA ASP A 186 -13.15 14.19 -4.30
C ASP A 186 -13.58 13.95 -5.76
N SER A 187 -13.11 14.79 -6.67
CA SER A 187 -13.40 14.64 -8.11
C SER A 187 -12.70 13.43 -8.71
N TYR A 188 -11.44 13.17 -8.33
CA TYR A 188 -10.70 11.99 -8.76
C TYR A 188 -11.28 10.70 -8.17
N GLU A 189 -11.69 10.70 -6.90
CA GLU A 189 -12.34 9.54 -6.27
C GLU A 189 -13.66 9.17 -6.96
N LYS A 190 -14.46 10.17 -7.38
CA LYS A 190 -15.71 9.92 -8.12
C LYS A 190 -15.50 9.43 -9.54
N GLU A 191 -14.42 9.84 -10.22
CA GLU A 191 -14.07 9.32 -11.54
C GLU A 191 -13.58 7.87 -11.48
N ILE A 192 -12.79 7.52 -10.45
CA ILE A 192 -12.34 6.14 -10.22
C ILE A 192 -13.54 5.21 -9.96
N VAL A 193 -14.52 5.64 -9.17
CA VAL A 193 -15.73 4.86 -8.87
C VAL A 193 -16.67 4.67 -10.07
N ARG A 194 -16.59 5.53 -11.12
CA ARG A 194 -17.37 5.39 -12.36
C ARG A 194 -16.68 4.55 -13.44
N ALA A 195 -15.40 4.25 -13.27
CA ALA A 195 -14.60 3.49 -14.22
C ALA A 195 -14.57 1.97 -13.91
N ASP A 196 -15.12 1.57 -12.75
CA ASP A 196 -15.44 0.18 -12.35
C ASP A 196 -16.90 -0.15 -12.64
#